data_AF-A0A955TSZ7-F1
#
_entry.id   AF-A0A955TSZ7-F1
#
_cell.length_a   1.000
_cell.length_b   1.000
_cell.length_c   1.000
_cell.angle_alpha   90.00
_cell.angle_beta   90.00
_cell.angle_gamma   90.00
#
_symmetry.space_group_name_H-M   'P 1'
#
loop_
_entity.id
_entity.type
_entity.pdbx_description
1 polymer ?
#
loop_
_entity_poly.entity_id
_entity_poly.type
_entity_poly.pdbx_seq_one_letter_code
_entity_poly.pdbx_strand_id
1 'polypeptide(L)'
;MKYGDLIQFEPIESVVQLRDADEAAAARQLVQTYVISGEMAEKLTSLVVPQLQFDQPMDNKGLLVVGNYGTGKSHLMSVISALAENGDLATHLNDKSVASAAGKISGRFKVVRTEIGATTMSLRDILVAELEEH
;
A
#
# COMPACT_ATOMS: atom_id res chain seq x y z
N MET A 1 32.50 11.82 19.04
CA MET A 1 31.62 11.39 17.93
C MET A 1 31.04 10.04 18.34
N LYS A 2 29.74 9.95 18.61
CA LYS A 2 29.13 8.70 19.07
C LYS A 2 28.61 7.94 17.85
N TYR A 3 28.65 6.60 17.90
CA TYR A 3 28.11 5.76 16.82
C TYR A 3 26.65 6.07 16.49
N GLY A 4 25.85 6.46 17.49
CA GLY A 4 24.44 6.88 17.29
C GLY A 4 24.27 8.21 16.55
N ASP A 5 25.33 9.01 16.39
CA ASP A 5 25.32 10.25 15.60
C ASP A 5 25.57 9.98 14.10
N LEU A 6 26.04 8.78 13.75
CA LEU A 6 26.38 8.36 12.38
C LEU A 6 25.32 7.46 11.76
N ILE A 7 24.56 6.74 12.58
CA ILE A 7 23.61 5.73 12.15
C ILE A 7 22.32 5.90 12.95
N GLN A 8 21.34 6.57 12.35
CA GLN A 8 19.97 6.61 12.85
C GLN A 8 19.16 5.56 12.09
N PHE A 9 18.76 4.49 12.78
CA PHE A 9 17.75 3.59 12.28
C PHE A 9 16.44 3.89 12.98
N GLU A 10 15.37 4.12 12.23
CA GLU A 10 14.04 3.94 12.78
C GLU A 10 13.82 2.43 12.99
N PRO A 11 13.36 2.01 14.17
CA PRO A 11 13.04 0.60 14.40
C PRO A 11 12.00 0.16 13.37
N ILE A 12 12.34 -0.87 12.60
CA ILE A 12 11.41 -1.47 11.64
C ILE A 12 10.33 -2.19 12.46
N GLU A 13 9.07 -1.86 12.22
CA GLU A 13 7.95 -2.62 12.79
C GLU A 13 8.06 -4.09 12.36
N SER A 14 8.07 -4.98 13.36
CA SER A 14 8.30 -6.41 13.15
C SER A 14 7.09 -7.11 12.52
N VAL A 15 5.88 -6.54 12.69
CA VAL A 15 4.62 -7.04 12.10
C VAL A 15 3.75 -5.84 11.73
N VAL A 16 3.52 -5.64 10.43
CA VAL A 16 2.56 -4.66 9.92
C VAL A 16 1.19 -5.32 9.80
N GLN A 17 0.16 -4.79 10.46
CA GLN A 17 -1.22 -5.21 10.23
C GLN A 17 -1.82 -4.36 9.10
N LEU A 18 -2.56 -5.01 8.19
CA LEU A 18 -3.10 -4.29 7.02
C LEU A 18 -4.07 -3.18 7.45
N ARG A 19 -4.84 -3.43 8.51
CA ARG A 19 -5.84 -2.51 9.08
C ARG A 19 -5.23 -1.32 9.81
N ASP A 20 -3.94 -1.34 10.17
CA ASP A 20 -3.28 -0.17 10.78
C ASP A 20 -3.32 1.04 9.82
N ALA A 21 -3.41 0.80 8.51
CA ALA A 21 -3.56 1.86 7.52
C ALA A 21 -4.93 2.56 7.52
N ASP A 22 -5.89 2.11 8.32
CA ASP A 22 -7.15 2.84 8.54
C ASP A 22 -6.95 4.07 9.46
N GLU A 23 -5.89 4.07 10.28
CA GLU A 23 -5.54 5.22 11.10
C GLU A 23 -4.61 6.18 10.34
N ALA A 24 -5.02 7.44 10.19
CA ALA A 24 -4.30 8.42 9.36
C ALA A 24 -2.81 8.59 9.76
N ALA A 25 -2.50 8.56 11.05
CA ALA A 25 -1.13 8.68 11.55
C ALA A 25 -0.27 7.45 11.20
N ALA A 26 -0.82 6.25 11.40
CA ALA A 26 -0.16 5.00 11.06
C ALA A 26 -0.01 4.84 9.54
N ALA A 27 -1.04 5.17 8.75
CA ALA A 27 -0.97 5.20 7.29
C ALA A 27 0.17 6.08 6.78
N ARG A 28 0.31 7.29 7.34
CA ARG A 28 1.42 8.19 7.03
C ARG A 28 2.77 7.58 7.38
N GLN A 29 2.90 6.99 8.57
CA GLN A 29 4.14 6.35 9.00
C GLN A 29 4.51 5.17 8.09
N LEU A 30 3.54 4.35 7.70
CA LEU A 30 3.73 3.23 6.77
C LEU A 30 4.22 3.72 5.40
N VAL A 31 3.66 4.81 4.87
CA VAL A 31 4.13 5.43 3.62
C VAL A 31 5.55 5.96 3.75
N GLN A 32 5.86 6.66 4.84
CA GLN A 32 7.17 7.30 5.05
C GLN A 32 8.30 6.30 5.27
N THR A 33 8.02 5.19 5.96
CA THR A 33 9.02 4.16 6.28
C THR A 33 9.21 3.12 5.20
N TYR A 34 8.36 3.12 4.16
CA TYR A 34 8.47 2.13 3.09
C TYR A 34 9.70 2.40 2.20
N VAL A 35 10.58 1.41 2.13
CA VAL A 35 11.78 1.45 1.29
C VAL A 35 11.47 0.83 -0.07
N ILE A 36 11.62 1.63 -1.13
CA ILE A 36 11.32 1.24 -2.51
C ILE A 36 12.62 0.90 -3.22
N SER A 37 12.76 -0.36 -3.67
CA SER A 37 13.86 -0.75 -4.57
C SER A 37 13.60 -0.25 -5.99
N GLY A 38 14.63 -0.13 -6.82
CA GLY A 38 14.48 0.30 -8.22
C GLY A 38 13.51 -0.59 -9.02
N GLU A 39 13.58 -1.92 -8.84
CA GLU A 39 12.65 -2.85 -9.47
C GLU A 39 11.20 -2.65 -8.97
N MET A 40 11.03 -2.36 -7.68
CA MET A 40 9.70 -2.07 -7.13
C MET A 40 9.15 -0.74 -7.64
N ALA A 41 9.99 0.30 -7.76
CA ALA A 41 9.60 1.57 -8.36
C ALA A 41 9.10 1.38 -9.80
N GLU A 42 9.80 0.57 -10.59
CA GLU A 42 9.37 0.22 -11.95
C GLU A 42 8.03 -0.52 -11.96
N LYS A 43 7.84 -1.54 -11.11
CA LYS A 43 6.55 -2.25 -11.00
C LYS A 43 5.41 -1.33 -10.55
N LEU A 44 5.66 -0.45 -9.59
CA LEU A 44 4.65 0.49 -9.10
C LEU A 44 4.21 1.47 -10.20
N THR A 45 5.18 2.02 -10.92
CA THR A 45 4.94 3.05 -11.94
C THR A 45 4.39 2.48 -13.25
N SER A 46 4.86 1.31 -13.69
CA SER A 46 4.53 0.72 -15.00
C SER A 46 3.40 -0.32 -14.96
N LEU A 47 3.11 -0.91 -13.79
CA LEU A 47 2.09 -1.95 -13.65
C LEU A 47 0.99 -1.57 -12.65
N VAL A 48 1.34 -1.24 -11.40
CA VAL A 48 0.34 -1.03 -10.34
C VAL A 48 -0.49 0.22 -10.60
N VAL A 49 0.14 1.38 -10.76
CA VAL A 49 -0.58 2.65 -10.98
C VAL A 49 -1.44 2.60 -12.26
N PRO A 50 -0.95 2.09 -13.42
CA PRO A 50 -1.76 1.98 -14.63
C PRO A 50 -3.01 1.11 -14.49
N GLN A 51 -2.94 0.02 -13.72
CA GLN A 51 -4.09 -0.88 -13.49
C GLN A 51 -5.13 -0.30 -12.54
N LEU A 52 -4.74 0.62 -11.65
CA LEU A 52 -5.64 1.22 -10.67
C LEU A 52 -6.27 2.52 -11.18
N GLN A 53 -5.53 3.36 -11.90
CA GLN A 53 -5.99 4.70 -12.31
C GLN A 53 -7.26 4.69 -13.18
N PHE A 54 -8.00 5.81 -13.17
CA PHE A 54 -9.27 6.00 -13.90
C PHE A 54 -9.21 7.03 -15.05
N ASP A 55 -8.07 7.67 -15.28
CA ASP A 55 -7.93 8.75 -16.28
C ASP A 55 -7.86 8.22 -17.71
N GLN A 56 -7.33 7.02 -17.89
CA GLN A 56 -7.21 6.35 -19.18
C GLN A 56 -8.08 5.08 -19.17
N PRO A 57 -9.10 5.02 -20.05
CA PRO A 57 -9.91 3.82 -20.21
C PRO A 57 -9.05 2.65 -20.69
N MET A 58 -9.05 1.56 -19.92
CA MET A 58 -8.30 0.34 -20.20
C MET A 58 -9.10 -0.87 -19.69
N ASP A 59 -8.73 -2.07 -20.15
CA ASP A 59 -9.22 -3.34 -19.58
C ASP A 59 -8.46 -3.66 -18.27
N ASN A 60 -8.66 -2.81 -17.27
CA ASN A 60 -7.98 -2.86 -15.97
C ASN A 60 -8.24 -4.21 -15.28
N LYS A 61 -7.19 -4.80 -14.71
CA LYS A 61 -7.22 -6.11 -14.05
C LYS A 61 -6.93 -5.99 -12.56
N GLY A 62 -7.42 -6.96 -11.80
CA GLY A 62 -7.02 -7.14 -10.42
C GLY A 62 -5.52 -7.44 -10.30
N LEU A 63 -4.91 -6.94 -9.23
CA LEU A 63 -3.51 -7.17 -8.91
C LEU A 63 -3.39 -8.24 -7.82
N LEU A 64 -2.52 -9.22 -8.03
CA LEU A 64 -2.20 -10.25 -7.05
C LEU A 64 -0.74 -10.12 -6.61
N VAL A 65 -0.52 -9.83 -5.32
CA VAL A 65 0.82 -9.72 -4.74
C VAL A 65 1.20 -11.04 -4.10
N VAL A 66 2.29 -11.66 -4.58
CA VAL A 66 2.82 -12.94 -4.07
C VAL A 66 4.24 -12.74 -3.57
N GLY A 67 4.59 -13.43 -2.48
CA GLY A 67 5.95 -13.41 -1.93
C GLY A 67 6.04 -14.10 -0.57
N ASN A 68 7.28 -14.36 -0.14
CA ASN A 68 7.56 -15.12 1.07
C ASN A 68 7.25 -14.34 2.35
N TYR A 69 7.19 -15.02 3.49
CA TYR A 69 7.03 -14.37 4.78
C TYR A 69 8.15 -13.35 5.03
N GLY A 70 7.81 -12.19 5.60
CA GLY A 70 8.78 -11.15 5.94
C GLY A 70 9.30 -10.29 4.77
N THR A 71 8.77 -10.43 3.55
CA THR A 71 9.22 -9.62 2.39
C THR A 71 8.47 -8.29 2.22
N GLY A 72 7.79 -7.80 3.27
CA GLY A 72 7.10 -6.50 3.22
C GLY A 72 5.83 -6.45 2.36
N LYS A 73 5.18 -7.58 2.08
CA LYS A 73 3.93 -7.62 1.28
C LYS A 73 2.80 -6.81 1.90
N SER A 74 2.52 -7.03 3.19
CA SER A 74 1.49 -6.30 3.91
C SER A 74 1.81 -4.81 3.95
N HIS A 75 3.08 -4.45 4.18
CA HIS A 75 3.54 -3.06 4.12
C HIS A 75 3.30 -2.43 2.74
N LEU A 76 3.64 -3.13 1.66
CA LEU A 76 3.35 -2.68 0.29
C LEU A 76 1.83 -2.47 0.06
N MET A 77 1.00 -3.41 0.50
CA MET A 77 -0.46 -3.31 0.38
C MET A 77 -1.02 -2.13 1.20
N SER A 78 -0.53 -1.93 2.42
CA SER A 78 -0.87 -0.78 3.26
C SER A 78 -0.48 0.55 2.61
N VAL A 79 0.71 0.62 1.99
CA VAL A 79 1.17 1.82 1.28
C VAL A 79 0.29 2.12 0.07
N ILE A 80 0.04 1.14 -0.80
CA ILE A 80 -0.81 1.33 -2.00
C ILE A 80 -2.21 1.77 -1.58
N SER A 81 -2.80 1.10 -0.60
CA SER A 81 -4.15 1.40 -0.12
C SER A 81 -4.23 2.78 0.54
N ALA A 82 -3.28 3.14 1.40
CA ALA A 82 -3.20 4.46 2.03
C ALA A 82 -3.07 5.60 0.99
N LEU A 83 -2.21 5.41 -0.02
CA LEU A 83 -2.09 6.39 -1.11
C LEU A 83 -3.41 6.53 -1.87
N ALA A 84 -4.02 5.41 -2.26
CA ALA A 84 -5.29 5.40 -3.00
C ALA A 84 -6.43 6.11 -2.23
N GLU A 85 -6.45 5.99 -0.91
CA GLU A 85 -7.46 6.60 -0.03
C GLU A 85 -7.16 8.07 0.31
N ASN A 86 -5.90 8.46 0.45
CA ASN A 86 -5.51 9.80 0.91
C ASN A 86 -4.58 10.51 -0.09
N GLY A 87 -5.05 11.65 -0.61
CA GLY A 87 -4.34 12.46 -1.60
C GLY A 87 -3.05 13.11 -1.11
N ASP A 88 -2.91 13.33 0.20
CA ASP A 88 -1.79 14.08 0.76
C ASP A 88 -0.55 13.19 0.99
N LEU A 89 -0.75 11.87 1.05
CA LEU A 89 0.30 10.92 1.44
C LEU A 89 1.36 10.68 0.37
N ALA A 90 1.08 10.94 -0.92
CA ALA A 90 2.05 10.75 -2.00
C ALA A 90 3.33 11.57 -1.78
N THR A 91 3.24 12.71 -1.10
CA THR A 91 4.39 13.58 -0.78
C THR A 91 5.35 12.98 0.26
N HIS A 92 4.93 11.96 1.00
CA HIS A 92 5.72 11.29 2.03
C HIS A 92 6.49 10.07 1.51
N LEU A 93 6.33 9.71 0.24
CA LEU A 93 7.11 8.65 -0.37
C LEU A 93 8.57 9.09 -0.58
N ASN A 94 9.50 8.20 -0.27
CA ASN A 94 10.94 8.45 -0.45
C ASN A 94 11.37 8.45 -1.92
N ASP A 95 10.63 7.76 -2.79
CA ASP A 95 10.89 7.73 -4.23
C ASP A 95 10.02 8.76 -4.99
N LYS A 96 10.68 9.78 -5.56
CA LYS A 96 9.99 10.86 -6.28
C LYS A 96 9.29 10.41 -7.56
N SER A 97 9.80 9.37 -8.23
CA SER A 97 9.19 8.84 -9.45
C SER A 97 7.88 8.13 -9.13
N VAL A 98 7.89 7.34 -8.05
CA VAL A 98 6.69 6.67 -7.53
C VAL A 98 5.70 7.70 -6.99
N ALA A 99 6.15 8.71 -6.25
CA ALA A 99 5.29 9.80 -5.76
C ALA A 99 4.55 10.50 -6.90
N SER A 100 5.26 10.82 -7.99
CA SER A 100 4.66 11.45 -9.16
C SER A 100 3.63 10.54 -9.84
N ALA A 101 3.92 9.24 -9.98
CA ALA A 101 2.96 8.29 -10.56
C ALA A 101 1.74 8.07 -9.65
N ALA A 102 1.95 7.95 -8.34
CA ALA A 102 0.90 7.74 -7.34
C ALA A 102 -0.14 8.85 -7.34
N GLY A 103 0.22 10.07 -7.76
CA GLY A 103 -0.72 11.17 -7.95
C GLY A 103 -1.93 10.83 -8.84
N LYS A 104 -1.81 9.84 -9.75
CA LYS A 104 -2.94 9.37 -10.58
C LYS A 104 -4.00 8.60 -9.80
N ILE A 105 -3.63 7.99 -8.67
CA ILE A 105 -4.52 7.19 -7.83
C ILE A 105 -4.82 7.85 -6.48
N SER A 106 -4.02 8.83 -6.07
CA SER A 106 -4.02 9.33 -4.70
C SER A 106 -5.34 10.00 -4.31
N GLY A 107 -5.96 9.55 -3.22
CA GLY A 107 -7.22 10.13 -2.72
C GLY A 107 -8.45 9.90 -3.61
N ARG A 108 -8.42 8.90 -4.51
CA ARG A 108 -9.49 8.65 -5.49
C ARG A 108 -10.34 7.42 -5.17
N PHE A 109 -10.03 6.70 -4.09
CA PHE A 109 -10.66 5.43 -3.77
C PHE A 109 -11.31 5.47 -2.40
N LYS A 110 -12.50 4.86 -2.28
CA LYS A 110 -12.95 4.30 -1.02
C LYS A 110 -12.25 2.94 -0.89
N VAL A 111 -11.49 2.76 0.19
CA VAL A 111 -10.70 1.54 0.39
C VAL A 111 -11.38 0.67 1.45
N VAL A 112 -11.43 -0.64 1.19
CA VAL A 112 -11.88 -1.65 2.16
C VAL A 112 -10.70 -2.59 2.42
N ARG A 113 -10.24 -2.65 3.68
CA ARG A 113 -9.10 -3.47 4.10
C ARG A 113 -9.58 -4.66 4.90
N THR A 114 -9.48 -5.85 4.31
CA THR A 114 -9.95 -7.09 4.94
C THR A 114 -8.88 -8.17 4.95
N GLU A 115 -8.95 -9.03 5.96
CA GLU A 115 -8.10 -10.21 6.10
C GLU A 115 -8.99 -11.46 6.10
N ILE A 116 -8.66 -12.40 5.21
CA ILE A 116 -9.43 -13.64 5.09
C ILE A 116 -8.76 -14.70 5.95
N GLY A 117 -9.43 -15.07 7.05
CA GLY A 117 -9.03 -16.18 7.92
C GLY A 117 -9.40 -17.55 7.36
N ALA A 118 -9.33 -18.58 8.22
CA ALA A 118 -9.83 -19.91 7.86
C ALA A 118 -11.36 -19.89 7.74
N THR A 119 -11.89 -20.11 6.53
CA THR A 119 -13.32 -20.08 6.27
C THR A 119 -13.73 -21.09 5.20
N THR A 120 -14.97 -21.57 5.29
CA THR A 120 -15.61 -22.41 4.27
C THR A 120 -16.47 -21.59 3.31
N MET A 121 -16.60 -20.29 3.53
CA MET A 121 -17.35 -19.37 2.66
C MET A 121 -16.64 -19.18 1.32
N SER A 122 -17.42 -18.89 0.28
CA SER A 122 -16.85 -18.55 -1.02
C SER A 122 -16.23 -17.14 -0.98
N LEU A 123 -15.23 -16.87 -1.84
CA LEU A 123 -14.63 -15.53 -1.96
C LEU A 123 -15.69 -14.47 -2.26
N ARG A 124 -16.69 -14.80 -3.09
CA ARG A 124 -17.79 -13.89 -3.40
C ARG A 124 -18.53 -13.47 -2.13
N ASP A 125 -18.91 -14.43 -1.30
CA ASP A 125 -19.71 -14.15 -0.10
C ASP A 125 -18.91 -13.35 0.92
N ILE A 126 -17.62 -13.64 1.06
CA ILE A 126 -16.70 -12.88 1.91
C ILE A 126 -16.65 -11.42 1.42
N LEU A 127 -16.39 -11.20 0.13
CA LEU A 127 -16.29 -9.84 -0.41
C LEU A 127 -17.60 -9.06 -0.31
N VAL A 128 -18.75 -9.70 -0.55
CA VAL A 128 -20.05 -9.04 -0.43
C VAL A 128 -20.33 -8.65 1.02
N ALA A 129 -20.08 -9.55 1.97
CA ALA A 129 -20.27 -9.26 3.40
C ALA A 129 -19.42 -8.07 3.86
N GLU A 130 -18.14 -8.04 3.50
CA GLU A 130 -17.24 -6.93 3.85
C GLU A 130 -17.68 -5.61 3.20
N LEU A 131 -18.23 -5.65 1.99
CA LEU A 131 -18.76 -4.46 1.32
C LEU A 131 -20.07 -3.94 1.95
N GLU A 132 -20.86 -4.80 2.58
CA GLU A 132 -22.10 -4.39 3.27
C GLU A 132 -21.82 -3.74 4.63
N GLU A 133 -20.70 -4.09 5.29
CA GLU A 133 -20.29 -3.53 6.58
C GLU A 133 -19.66 -2.12 6.47
N HIS A 134 -19.27 -1.67 5.27
CA HIS A 134 -18.48 -0.44 5.02
C HIS A 134 -19.13 0.61 4.10
#